data_AF-A0A938Y2T6-F1
#
_entry.id   AF-A0A938Y2T6-F1
#
_cell.length_a   1.000
_cell.length_b   1.000
_cell.length_c   1.000
_cell.angle_alpha   90.00
_cell.angle_beta   90.00
_cell.angle_gamma   90.00
#
_symmetry.space_group_name_H-M   'P 1'
#
loop_
_entity.id
_entity.type
_entity.pdbx_description
1 polymer ?
#
loop_
_entity_poly.entity_id
_entity_poly.type
_entity_poly.pdbx_seq_one_letter_code
_entity_poly.pdbx_strand_id
1 'polypeptide(L)'
;MGRRERIQAQLNLVNQRLEMYYKAEAAVLIGAQSYQMGQKQITRATLPSLQNQIQELERRKEELETALATGADKRKAVRVLFRDL
;
A
#
# COMPACT_ATOMS: atom_id res chain seq x y z
N MET A 1 13.14 -7.31 -17.17
CA MET A 1 11.88 -7.30 -16.40
C MET A 1 10.88 -6.36 -17.06
N GLY A 2 9.75 -6.90 -17.51
CA GLY A 2 8.65 -6.13 -18.08
C GLY A 2 7.94 -5.28 -17.03
N ARG A 3 7.25 -4.22 -17.45
CA ARG A 3 6.49 -3.32 -16.56
C ARG A 3 5.47 -4.05 -15.71
N ARG A 4 4.82 -5.10 -16.26
CA ARG A 4 3.88 -5.96 -15.54
C ARG A 4 4.55 -6.77 -14.42
N GLU A 5 5.72 -7.36 -14.67
CA GLU A 5 6.48 -8.10 -13.66
C GLU A 5 6.91 -7.21 -12.50
N ARG A 6 7.29 -5.96 -12.77
CA ARG A 6 7.63 -4.98 -11.73
C ARG A 6 6.42 -4.62 -10.86
N ILE A 7 5.27 -4.39 -11.47
CA ILE A 7 4.01 -4.12 -10.74
C ILE A 7 3.63 -5.32 -9.88
N GLN A 8 3.75 -6.54 -10.41
CA GLN A 8 3.48 -7.77 -9.66
C GLN A 8 4.43 -7.94 -8.46
N ALA A 9 5.72 -7.68 -8.63
CA ALA A 9 6.70 -7.74 -7.55
C ALA A 9 6.40 -6.70 -6.45
N GLN A 10 6.00 -5.49 -6.83
CA GLN A 10 5.59 -4.46 -5.87
C GLN A 10 4.31 -4.86 -5.13
N LEU A 11 3.34 -5.45 -5.82
CA LEU A 11 2.08 -5.89 -5.24
C LEU A 11 2.29 -7.01 -4.20
N ASN A 12 3.20 -7.95 -4.49
CA ASN A 12 3.59 -8.97 -3.53
C ASN A 12 4.22 -8.37 -2.26
N LEU A 13 5.09 -7.37 -2.41
CA LEU A 13 5.71 -6.69 -1.27
C LEU A 13 4.68 -5.94 -0.41
N VAL A 14 3.71 -5.27 -1.05
CA VAL A 14 2.61 -4.58 -0.35
C VAL A 14 1.72 -5.58 0.38
N ASN A 15 1.38 -6.71 -0.23
CA ASN A 15 0.58 -7.76 0.43
C ASN A 15 1.30 -8.35 1.66
N GLN A 16 2.59 -8.67 1.54
CA GLN A 16 3.38 -9.16 2.68
C GLN A 16 3.41 -8.15 3.84
N ARG A 17 3.53 -6.87 3.50
CA ARG A 17 3.54 -5.80 4.48
C ARG A 17 2.17 -5.62 5.14
N LEU A 18 1.08 -5.65 4.38
CA LEU A 18 -0.29 -5.63 4.90
C LEU A 18 -0.55 -6.79 5.88
N GLU A 19 -0.08 -8.00 5.55
CA GLU A 19 -0.23 -9.16 6.43
C GLU A 19 0.44 -8.93 7.80
N MET A 20 1.62 -8.31 7.81
CA MET A 20 2.29 -7.94 9.07
C MET A 20 1.50 -6.90 9.88
N TYR A 21 0.89 -5.93 9.21
CA TYR A 21 0.03 -4.94 9.88
C TYR A 21 -1.24 -5.58 10.43
N TYR A 22 -1.92 -6.47 9.72
CA TYR A 22 -3.08 -7.18 10.27
C TYR A 22 -2.71 -8.08 11.46
N LYS A 23 -1.55 -8.75 11.42
CA LYS A 23 -1.05 -9.51 12.57
C LYS A 23 -0.75 -8.61 13.76
N ALA A 24 -0.18 -7.42 13.51
CA ALA A 24 0.05 -6.43 14.56
C ALA A 24 -1.27 -5.88 15.12
N GLU A 25 -2.26 -5.58 14.27
CA GLU A 25 -3.59 -5.15 14.69
C GLU A 25 -4.28 -6.22 15.56
N ALA A 26 -4.28 -7.48 15.12
CA ALA A 26 -4.82 -8.59 15.87
C ALA A 26 -4.11 -8.76 17.23
N ALA A 27 -2.79 -8.64 17.27
CA ALA A 27 -2.02 -8.71 18.52
C ALA A 27 -2.28 -7.51 19.45
N VAL A 28 -2.65 -6.34 18.90
CA VAL A 28 -3.10 -5.19 19.69
C VAL A 28 -4.52 -5.42 20.19
N LEU A 29 -5.44 -5.93 19.36
CA LEU A 29 -6.84 -6.20 19.75
C LEU A 29 -6.95 -7.33 20.79
N ILE A 30 -6.22 -8.43 20.62
CA ILE A 30 -6.23 -9.59 21.53
C ILE A 30 -5.47 -9.29 22.82
N GLY A 31 -4.45 -8.43 22.75
CA GLY A 31 -3.42 -8.30 23.79
C GLY A 31 -3.21 -6.88 24.33
N ALA A 32 -4.18 -5.98 24.24
CA ALA A 32 -4.07 -4.65 24.84
C ALA A 32 -4.18 -4.69 26.38
N GLN A 33 -3.29 -5.42 27.03
CA GLN A 33 -2.91 -5.18 28.41
C GLN A 33 -1.68 -4.26 28.35
N SER A 34 -1.89 -2.99 28.66
CA SER A 34 -0.86 -1.97 28.79
C SER A 34 0.14 -2.35 29.89
N TYR A 35 1.16 -3.13 29.55
CA TYR A 35 2.26 -3.39 30.48
C TYR A 35 3.14 -2.14 30.57
N GLN A 36 2.88 -1.31 31.59
CA GLN A 36 3.76 -0.24 32.05
C GLN A 36 5.08 -0.87 32.55
N MET A 37 6.07 -0.97 31.67
CA MET A 37 7.42 -1.38 32.08
C MET A 37 8.24 -0.12 32.44
N GLY A 38 8.00 0.41 33.65
CA GLY A 38 8.80 1.50 34.25
C GLY A 38 8.62 2.90 33.62
N GLN A 39 9.58 3.80 33.89
CA GLN A 39 9.55 5.24 33.52
C GLN A 39 9.59 5.53 32.01
N LYS A 40 9.66 4.50 31.15
CA LYS A 40 9.64 4.64 29.69
C LYS A 40 8.30 4.12 29.18
N GLN A 41 7.35 5.02 28.95
CA GLN A 41 6.17 4.71 28.15
C GLN A 41 6.62 4.50 26.70
N ILE A 42 6.86 3.25 26.33
CA ILE A 42 6.93 2.87 24.93
C ILE A 42 5.47 2.86 24.46
N THR A 43 5.04 3.99 23.91
CA THR A 43 3.73 4.10 23.27
C THR A 43 3.72 3.12 22.10
N ARG A 44 3.10 1.95 22.30
CA ARG A 44 2.73 1.04 21.21
C ARG A 44 2.04 1.90 20.14
N ALA A 45 2.43 1.71 18.87
CA ALA A 45 1.77 2.36 17.74
C ALA A 45 0.27 2.43 18.00
N THR A 46 -0.27 3.65 18.10
CA THR A 46 -1.66 3.84 18.48
C THR A 46 -2.50 3.13 17.43
N LEU A 47 -3.51 2.36 17.85
CA LEU A 47 -4.47 1.69 16.95
C LEU A 47 -4.86 2.53 15.71
N PRO A 48 -5.14 3.85 15.85
CA PRO A 48 -5.40 4.72 14.70
C PRO A 48 -4.23 4.86 13.72
N SER A 49 -2.98 4.94 14.19
CA SER A 49 -1.80 5.02 13.30
C SER A 49 -1.61 3.75 12.46
N LEU A 50 -1.99 2.61 13.03
CA LEU A 50 -1.86 1.30 12.38
C LEU A 50 -2.95 1.12 11.33
N GLN A 51 -4.19 1.51 11.66
CA GLN A 51 -5.31 1.55 10.71
C GLN A 51 -5.06 2.52 9.55
N ASN A 52 -4.49 3.70 9.82
CA ASN A 52 -4.11 4.64 8.76
C ASN A 52 -3.06 4.04 7.80
N GLN A 53 -2.07 3.33 8.32
CA GLN A 53 -1.06 2.66 7.48
C GLN A 53 -1.66 1.50 6.68
N ILE A 54 -2.61 0.76 7.23
CA ILE A 54 -3.36 -0.28 6.50
C ILE A 54 -4.12 0.35 5.33
N GLN A 55 -4.89 1.41 5.57
CA GLN A 55 -5.66 2.10 4.53
C GLN A 55 -4.76 2.65 3.41
N GLU A 56 -3.60 3.22 3.77
CA GLU A 56 -2.64 3.71 2.78
C GLU A 56 -2.09 2.58 1.91
N LEU A 57 -1.79 1.43 2.52
CA LEU A 57 -1.30 0.25 1.80
C LEU A 57 -2.39 -0.40 0.94
N GLU A 58 -3.63 -0.45 1.40
CA GLU A 58 -4.79 -0.92 0.63
C GLU A 58 -5.03 -0.05 -0.61
N ARG A 59 -5.05 1.28 -0.43
CA ARG A 59 -5.16 2.22 -1.54
C ARG A 59 -4.03 2.02 -2.55
N ARG A 60 -2.80 1.87 -2.07
CA ARG A 60 -1.64 1.65 -2.95
C ARG A 60 -1.72 0.32 -3.68
N LYS A 61 -2.29 -0.72 -3.06
CA LYS A 61 -2.58 -2.00 -3.71
C LYS A 61 -3.62 -1.83 -4.81
N GLU A 62 -4.74 -1.16 -4.55
CA GLU A 62 -5.79 -0.89 -5.55
C GLU A 62 -5.24 -0.09 -6.74
N GLU A 63 -4.40 0.92 -6.49
CA GLU A 63 -3.74 1.68 -7.55
C GLU A 63 -2.83 0.80 -8.42
N LEU A 64 -2.08 -0.12 -7.80
CA LEU A 64 -1.22 -1.08 -8.51
C LEU A 64 -2.03 -2.12 -9.29
N GLU A 65 -3.13 -2.62 -8.73
CA GLU A 65 -4.07 -3.54 -9.41
C GLU A 65 -4.75 -2.87 -10.59
N THR A 66 -5.20 -1.63 -10.41
CA THR A 66 -5.76 -0.81 -11.48
C THR A 66 -4.72 -0.53 -12.57
N ALA A 67 -3.48 -0.23 -12.19
CA ALA A 67 -2.38 -0.04 -13.15
C ALA A 67 -2.03 -1.34 -13.90
N LEU A 68 -2.21 -2.50 -13.27
CA LEU A 68 -2.05 -3.81 -13.92
C LEU A 68 -3.20 -4.08 -14.91
N ALA A 69 -4.44 -3.81 -14.49
CA ALA A 69 -5.67 -4.07 -15.25
C ALA A 69 -5.86 -3.11 -16.44
N THR A 70 -5.56 -1.83 -16.26
CA THR A 70 -5.70 -0.80 -17.31
C THR A 70 -4.72 -1.00 -18.46
N GLY A 71 -3.72 -1.87 -18.26
CA GLY A 71 -2.77 -2.24 -19.29
C GLY A 71 -1.74 -1.13 -19.52
N ALA A 72 -0.48 -1.50 -19.40
CA ALA A 72 0.68 -0.68 -19.68
C ALA A 72 0.83 -0.20 -21.14
N ASP A 73 -0.21 -0.27 -21.96
CA ASP A 73 -0.09 -0.09 -23.41
C ASP A 73 -1.27 0.69 -24.00
N LYS A 74 -1.16 2.02 -23.97
CA LYS A 74 -1.53 2.85 -25.11
C LYS A 74 -0.49 3.95 -25.22
N ARG A 75 0.51 3.77 -26.07
CA ARG A 75 1.30 4.89 -26.60
C ARG A 75 0.33 5.86 -27.28
N LYS A 76 -0.14 6.89 -26.58
CA LYS A 76 -0.86 8.02 -27.18
C LYS A 76 0.16 8.96 -27.84
N ALA A 77 0.77 8.53 -28.94
CA ALA A 77 1.41 9.47 -29.85
C ALA A 77 0.29 10.16 -30.65
N VAL A 78 -0.11 11.36 -30.22
CA VAL A 78 -1.07 12.18 -30.97
C VAL A 78 -0.25 13.13 -31.84
N ARG A 79 -0.21 12.88 -33.15
CA ARG A 79 0.35 13.85 -34.11
C ARG A 79 -0.73 14.89 -34.40
N VAL A 80 -0.64 16.04 -33.74
CA VAL A 80 -1.46 17.21 -34.10
C VAL A 80 -0.85 17.81 -35.35
N LEU A 81 -1.51 17.67 -36.50
CA LEU A 81 -1.20 18.44 -37.70
C LEU A 81 -2.18 19.61 -37.75
N PHE A 82 -1.70 20.81 -37.49
CA PHE A 82 -2.43 22.01 -37.92
C PHE A 82 -2.37 22.02 -39.45
N ARG A 83 -3.53 21.89 -40.10
CA ARG A 83 -3.65 22.08 -41.53
C ARG A 83 -4.21 23.49 -41.71
N ASP A 84 -3.33 24.40 -42.13
CA ASP A 84 -3.49 25.81 -42.49
C ASP A 84 -4.63 26.65 -41.88
N LEU A 85 -4.21 27.79 -41.33
CA LEU A 85 -4.89 29.06 -41.05
C LEU A 85 -6.35 29.22 -41.53
#